data_AF-A0AAP0IN35-F1
#
_entry.id   AF-A0AAP0IN35-F1
#
_cell.length_a   1.000
_cell.length_b   1.000
_cell.length_c   1.000
_cell.angle_alpha   90.00
_cell.angle_beta   90.00
_cell.angle_gamma   90.00
#
_symmetry.space_group_name_H-M   'P 1'
#
loop_
_entity.id
_entity.type
_entity.pdbx_description
1 polymer ?
#
loop_
_entity_poly.entity_id
_entity_poly.type
_entity_poly.pdbx_seq_one_letter_code
_entity_poly.pdbx_strand_id
1 'polypeptide(L)' 'MKLLKMLVVDEAAQLKECELLIPLQLPGIQHMILIGDDCQLPATIKSTTSQEADFGRSLFERMVSLGAEKALT' A
#
# COMPACT_ATOMS: atom_id res chain seq x y z
N MET A 1 -16.16 -15.44 -15.85
CA MET A 1 -14.88 -14.91 -15.31
C MET A 1 -14.79 -15.33 -13.85
N LYS A 2 -13.61 -15.77 -13.38
CA LYS A 2 -13.40 -16.13 -11.98
C LYS A 2 -13.09 -14.84 -11.21
N LEU A 3 -13.86 -14.56 -10.16
CA LEU A 3 -13.65 -13.38 -9.31
C LEU A 3 -12.42 -13.61 -8.42
N LEU A 4 -11.57 -12.59 -8.30
CA LEU A 4 -10.45 -12.60 -7.37
C LEU A 4 -10.97 -12.13 -6.01
N LYS A 5 -10.87 -12.96 -4.98
CA LYS A 5 -11.38 -12.63 -3.64
C LYS A 5 -10.34 -12.00 -2.72
N MET A 6 -9.06 -12.23 -3.01
CA MET A 6 -7.93 -11.85 -2.18
C MET A 6 -6.89 -11.13 -3.03
N LEU A 7 -6.39 -10.02 -2.50
CA LEU A 7 -5.23 -9.30 -3.01
C LEU A 7 -4.08 -9.46 -2.01
N VAL A 8 -2.92 -9.88 -2.48
CA VAL A 8 -1.69 -9.90 -1.69
C VAL A 8 -0.71 -8.95 -2.37
N VAL A 9 -0.16 -8.02 -1.60
CA VAL A 9 0.79 -7.02 -2.10
C VAL A 9 2.05 -7.15 -1.27
N ASP A 10 3.14 -7.53 -1.93
CA ASP A 10 4.48 -7.54 -1.36
C ASP A 10 5.12 -6.16 -1.51
N GLU A 11 6.09 -5.85 -0.64
CA GLU A 11 6.75 -4.53 -0.59
C GLU A 11 5.77 -3.34 -0.54
N ALA A 12 4.66 -3.52 0.18
CA ALA A 12 3.54 -2.57 0.21
C ALA A 12 3.90 -1.19 0.78
N ALA A 13 4.98 -1.10 1.57
CA ALA A 13 5.51 0.17 2.09
C ALA A 13 6.19 1.02 0.99
N GLN A 14 6.66 0.40 -0.10
CA GLN A 14 7.35 1.09 -1.19
C GLN A 14 6.40 1.59 -2.29
N LEU A 15 5.09 1.42 -2.10
CA LEU A 15 4.07 1.71 -3.11
C LEU A 15 3.35 3.02 -2.80
N LYS A 16 3.10 3.86 -3.81
CA LYS A 16 2.22 5.03 -3.63
C LYS A 16 0.77 4.56 -3.47
N GLU A 17 -0.03 5.19 -2.62
CA GLU A 17 -1.43 4.79 -2.44
C GLU A 17 -2.23 4.66 -3.74
N CYS A 18 -1.97 5.53 -4.71
CA CYS A 18 -2.65 5.50 -6.00
C CYS A 18 -2.32 4.25 -6.83
N GLU A 19 -1.14 3.66 -6.67
CA GLU A 19 -0.73 2.44 -7.38
C GLU A 19 -1.54 1.23 -6.89
N LEU A 20 -1.94 1.23 -5.61
CA LEU A 20 -2.78 0.19 -5.04
C LEU A 20 -4.23 0.24 -5.53
N LEU A 21 -4.69 1.41 -5.99
CA LEU A 21 -6.03 1.54 -6.58
C LEU A 21 -6.18 0.69 -7.84
N ILE A 22 -5.09 0.43 -8.58
CA ILE A 22 -5.11 -0.35 -9.82
C ILE A 22 -5.63 -1.78 -9.58
N PRO A 23 -5.03 -2.60 -8.70
CA PRO A 23 -5.56 -3.93 -8.40
C PRO A 23 -6.89 -3.90 -7.62
N LEU A 24 -7.20 -2.83 -6.88
CA LEU A 24 -8.48 -2.69 -6.18
C LEU A 24 -9.68 -2.46 -7.13
N GLN A 25 -9.45 -2.07 -8.39
CA GLN A 25 -10.51 -2.04 -9.40
C GLN A 25 -10.95 -3.45 -9.85
N LEU A 26 -10.21 -4.51 -9.49
CA LEU A 26 -10.54 -5.87 -9.90
C LEU A 26 -11.82 -6.34 -9.19
N PRO A 27 -12.79 -6.92 -9.92
CA PRO A 27 -14.07 -7.28 -9.33
C PRO A 27 -13.92 -8.46 -8.37
N GLY A 28 -14.57 -8.33 -7.21
CA GLY A 28 -14.73 -9.40 -6.23
C GLY A 28 -13.71 -9.42 -5.10
N ILE A 29 -12.78 -8.46 -5.03
CA ILE A 29 -11.81 -8.37 -3.93
C ILE A 29 -12.55 -8.10 -2.62
N GLN A 30 -12.34 -8.98 -1.63
CA GLN A 30 -12.95 -8.90 -0.30
C GLN A 30 -11.90 -8.75 0.81
N HIS A 31 -10.70 -9.26 0.56
CA HIS A 31 -9.60 -9.25 1.52
C HIS A 31 -8.32 -8.75 0.85
N MET A 32 -7.53 -7.97 1.59
CA MET A 32 -6.24 -7.48 1.15
C MET A 32 -5.21 -7.74 2.25
N ILE A 33 -4.08 -8.32 1.86
CA ILE A 33 -2.92 -8.56 2.73
C ILE A 33 -1.80 -7.67 2.19
N LEU A 34 -1.35 -6.73 3.02
CA LEU A 34 -0.23 -5.85 2.72
C LEU A 34 0.98 -6.34 3.51
N ILE A 35 2.04 -6.71 2.80
CA ILE A 35 3.29 -7.18 3.37
C ILE A 35 4.34 -6.10 3.09
N GLY A 36 5.03 -5.64 4.12
CA GLY A 36 6.03 -4.59 3.99
C GLY A 36 6.62 -4.17 5.32
N ASP A 37 7.58 -3.26 5.26
CA ASP A 37 8.30 -2.72 6.40
C ASP A 37 8.34 -1.19 6.29
N ASP A 38 7.68 -0.51 7.22
CA ASP A 38 7.63 0.95 7.32
C ASP A 38 8.94 1.57 7.84
N CYS A 39 9.91 0.75 8.26
CA CYS A 39 11.25 1.20 8.59
C CYS A 39 12.21 1.19 7.36
N GLN A 40 11.75 0.69 6.21
CA GLN A 40 12.53 0.64 4.97
C GLN A 40 12.29 1.87 4.08
N LEU A 41 12.79 1.83 2.83
CA LEU A 41 12.70 2.94 1.89
C LEU A 41 11.23 3.19 1.49
N PRO A 42 10.76 4.44 1.47
CA PRO A 42 9.43 4.79 0.99
C PRO A 42 9.37 4.73 -0.54
N ALA A 43 8.18 4.94 -1.10
CA ALA A 43 7.99 5.00 -2.55
C ALA A 43 8.87 6.08 -3.21
N THR A 44 9.47 5.75 -4.35
CA THR A 44 10.31 6.69 -5.10
C THR A 44 9.47 7.82 -5.70
N ILE A 45 9.75 9.06 -5.29
CA ILE A 45 9.16 10.28 -5.82
C ILE A 45 10.23 11.13 -6.51
N LYS A 46 9.98 11.54 -7.76
CA LYS A 46 10.91 12.39 -8.54
C LYS A 46 10.70 13.90 -8.32
N SER A 47 9.47 14.28 -7.99
CA SER A 47 9.08 15.69 -7.83
C SER A 47 9.21 16.10 -6.37
N THR A 48 10.03 17.12 -6.09
CA THR A 48 10.17 17.68 -4.74
C THR A 48 8.82 18.14 -4.18
N THR A 49 8.00 18.82 -4.99
CA THR A 49 6.66 19.26 -4.58
C THR A 49 5.76 18.09 -4.21
N SER A 50 5.85 16.96 -4.91
CA SER A 50 5.06 15.77 -4.58
C SER A 50 5.57 15.10 -3.30
N GLN A 51 6.89 15.11 -3.08
CA GLN A 51 7.49 14.58 -1.85
C GLN A 51 7.06 15.42 -0.64
N GLU A 52 7.08 16.75 -0.76
CA GLU A 52 6.60 17.68 0.28
C GLU A 52 5.11 17.52 0.58
N ALA A 53 4.32 17.10 -0.42
CA ALA A 53 2.89 16.81 -0.28
C ALA A 53 2.60 15.39 0.26
N ASP A 54 3.61 14.66 0.75
CA ASP A 54 3.50 13.30 1.28
C ASP A 54 2.93 12.28 0.26
N PHE A 55 3.09 12.55 -1.04
CA PHE A 55 2.58 11.67 -2.10
C PHE A 55 3.29 10.30 -2.14
N GLY A 56 4.49 10.22 -1.55
CA GLY A 56 5.25 8.97 -1.43
C GLY A 56 4.71 8.01 -0.39
N ARG A 57 3.77 8.43 0.45
CA ARG A 57 3.18 7.58 1.48
C ARG A 57 2.35 6.45 0.88
N SER A 58 2.59 5.27 1.39
CA SER A 58 1.86 4.05 1.08
C SER A 58 0.62 3.87 1.94
N LEU A 59 -0.31 3.04 1.45
CA LEU A 59 -1.46 2.64 2.27
C LEU A 59 -0.98 1.88 3.51
N PHE A 60 0.09 1.10 3.38
CA PHE A 60 0.69 0.38 4.50
C PHE A 60 1.08 1.35 5.62
N GLU A 61 1.90 2.36 5.31
CA GLU A 61 2.32 3.38 6.28
C GLU A 61 1.12 4.16 6.84
N ARG A 62 0.10 4.47 6.01
CA ARG A 62 -1.12 5.11 6.50
C ARG A 62 -1.86 4.23 7.51
N MET A 63 -2.05 2.95 7.22
CA MET A 63 -2.70 2.03 8.15
C MET A 63 -1.94 1.91 9.48
N VAL A 64 -0.60 1.83 9.42
CA VAL A 64 0.25 1.81 10.62
C VAL A 64 0.06 3.08 11.45
N SER A 65 0.08 4.25 10.82
CA SER A 65 -0.10 5.53 11.53
C SER A 65 -1.49 5.70 12.17
N LEU A 66 -2.49 4.98 11.66
CA LEU A 66 -3.85 4.93 12.21
C LEU A 66 -3.99 3.91 13.36
N GLY A 67 -2.90 3.22 13.71
CA GLY A 67 -2.88 2.23 14.78
C GLY A 67 -3.37 0.84 14.36
N ALA A 68 -3.35 0.52 13.06
CA ALA A 68 -3.63 -0.84 12.61
C ALA A 68 -2.58 -1.80 13.20
N GLU A 69 -3.05 -2.88 13.83
CA GLU A 69 -2.16 -3.92 14.36
C GLU A 69 -1.40 -4.59 13.20
N LYS A 70 -0.08 -4.50 13.26
CA LYS A 70 0.80 -5.30 12.40
C LYS A 70 0.78 -6.73 12.93
N ALA A 71 0.45 -7.70 12.08
CA ALA A 71 0.73 -9.09 12.38
C ALA A 71 2.25 -9.29 12.31
N LEU A 72 2.93 -9.12 13.45
CA LEU A 72 4.35 -9.40 13.59
C LEU A 72 4.51 -10.92 13.69
N THR A 73 4.81 -11.57 12.57
CA THR A 73 5.18 -13.00 12.52
C THR A 73 6.69 -13.17 12.55
#